data_AF-A0A2D6XCM8-F1
#
_entry.id   AF-A0A2D6XCM8-F1
#
_cell.length_a   1.000
_cell.length_b   1.000
_cell.length_c   1.000
_cell.angle_alpha   90.00
_cell.angle_beta   90.00
_cell.angle_gamma   90.00
#
_symmetry.space_group_name_H-M   'P 1'
#
loop_
_entity.id
_entity.type
_entity.pdbx_description
1 polymer ?
#
loop_
_entity_poly.entity_id
_entity_poly.type
_entity_poly.pdbx_seq_one_letter_code
_entity_poly.pdbx_strand_id
1 'polypeptide(L)'
;MSWGHTRNAGYKPGNPWYRCDLTGEDYRQSDMRKQWDGVWVNKRDWEPRHPQDFVKGVKDHQAVYEPRPTIDSAIDNTTTTSAASSRGGFTVTLTDVTNVADGDAIGVTLDDALVQWNTVDGDPVGAVVTMLEALRDDVASGNTVYKGDDGSAHYLSTNEVSADDL
;
A
#
# COMPACT_ATOMS: atom_id res chain seq x y z
N MET A 1 17.79 27.25 48.44
CA MET A 1 17.55 28.49 49.21
C MET A 1 16.04 28.70 49.28
N SER A 2 15.46 28.84 50.47
CA SER A 2 14.03 29.12 50.65
C SER A 2 13.79 30.62 50.57
N TRP A 3 13.35 31.12 49.41
CA TRP A 3 12.81 32.49 49.27
C TRP A 3 11.34 32.49 49.72
N GLY A 4 11.12 32.14 50.98
CA GLY A 4 9.83 32.24 51.65
C GLY A 4 9.78 33.51 52.50
N HIS A 5 8.68 34.24 52.41
CA HIS A 5 8.38 35.42 53.22
C HIS A 5 8.38 35.01 54.69
N THR A 6 8.78 35.93 55.57
CA THR A 6 8.79 35.68 57.00
C THR A 6 7.38 35.27 57.45
N ARG A 7 7.27 34.34 58.41
CA ARG A 7 6.00 33.77 58.91
C ARG A 7 4.95 34.82 59.32
N ASN A 8 5.30 36.10 59.42
CA ASN A 8 4.41 37.20 59.74
C ASN A 8 4.71 38.49 58.95
N ALA A 9 4.74 38.43 57.62
CA ALA A 9 4.88 39.60 56.74
C ALA A 9 3.56 40.41 56.59
N GLY A 10 2.91 40.74 57.72
CA GLY A 10 1.71 41.59 57.79
C GLY A 10 0.43 40.89 57.31
N TYR A 11 -0.22 40.12 58.18
CA TYR A 11 -1.53 39.53 57.89
C TYR A 11 -2.53 40.58 57.37
N LYS A 12 -3.24 40.25 56.28
CA LYS A 12 -4.30 41.07 55.71
C LYS A 12 -5.58 40.22 55.69
N PRO A 13 -6.60 40.56 56.48
CA PRO A 13 -7.87 39.84 56.47
C PRO A 13 -8.44 39.77 55.05
N GLY A 14 -8.88 38.59 54.62
CA GLY A 14 -9.44 38.38 53.27
C GLY A 14 -8.42 38.42 52.12
N ASN A 15 -7.12 38.58 52.40
CA ASN A 15 -6.06 38.52 51.38
C ASN A 15 -4.90 37.62 51.85
N PRO A 16 -5.13 36.29 51.91
CA PRO A 16 -4.11 35.31 52.29
C PRO A 16 -2.96 35.25 51.27
N TRP A 17 -1.87 34.60 51.67
CA TRP A 17 -0.75 34.30 50.80
C TRP A 17 -1.03 33.05 49.96
N TYR A 18 -0.64 33.09 48.69
CA TYR A 18 -0.75 32.02 47.70
C TYR A 18 0.61 31.85 47.02
N ARG A 19 1.00 30.61 46.78
CA ARG A 19 2.21 30.29 46.01
C ARG A 19 1.91 30.36 44.51
N CYS A 20 2.78 31.01 43.75
CA CYS A 20 2.76 30.94 42.30
C CYS A 20 3.37 29.62 41.82
N ASP A 21 2.66 28.90 40.96
CA ASP A 21 3.12 27.61 40.44
C ASP A 21 4.24 27.76 39.39
N LEU A 22 4.37 28.94 38.77
CA LEU A 22 5.38 29.23 37.74
C LEU A 22 6.70 29.72 38.34
N THR A 23 6.65 30.72 39.22
CA THR A 23 7.85 31.35 39.79
C THR A 23 8.26 30.75 41.15
N GLY A 24 7.35 30.04 41.83
CA GLY A 24 7.58 29.46 43.16
C GLY A 24 7.61 30.49 44.30
N GLU A 25 7.45 31.78 44.00
CA GLU A 25 7.31 32.84 44.99
C GLU A 25 5.89 32.92 45.51
N ASP A 26 5.69 33.33 46.77
CA ASP A 26 4.33 33.54 47.28
C ASP A 26 3.94 35.02 47.17
N TYR A 27 2.79 35.23 46.56
CA TYR A 27 2.15 36.53 46.39
C TYR A 27 0.83 36.55 47.18
N ARG A 28 0.21 37.73 47.25
CA ARG A 28 -1.13 37.85 47.85
C ARG A 28 -2.16 37.26 46.91
N GLN A 29 -3.25 36.71 47.45
CA GLN A 29 -4.38 36.22 46.66
C GLN A 29 -4.89 37.29 45.69
N SER A 30 -4.87 38.57 46.11
CA SER A 30 -5.23 39.70 45.25
C SER A 30 -4.34 39.86 44.03
N ASP A 31 -3.12 39.33 44.04
CA ASP A 31 -2.12 39.46 42.97
C ASP A 31 -1.96 38.16 42.17
N MET A 32 -2.77 37.16 42.48
CA MET A 32 -2.80 35.87 41.80
C MET A 32 -4.00 35.77 40.85
N ARG A 33 -3.86 34.99 39.78
CA ARG A 33 -4.93 34.67 38.83
C ARG A 33 -4.77 33.22 38.35
N LYS A 34 -5.89 32.54 38.20
CA LYS A 34 -5.92 31.19 37.60
C LYS A 34 -5.81 31.29 36.07
N GLN A 35 -4.87 30.57 35.49
CA GLN A 35 -4.66 30.50 34.05
C GLN A 35 -5.57 29.42 33.42
N TRP A 36 -5.62 29.39 32.09
CA TRP A 36 -6.51 28.53 31.30
C TRP A 36 -6.20 27.02 31.41
N ASP A 37 -4.97 26.68 31.79
CA ASP A 37 -4.48 25.32 32.09
C ASP A 37 -4.77 24.90 33.55
N GLY A 38 -5.23 25.84 34.37
CA GLY A 38 -5.65 25.59 35.75
C GLY A 38 -4.59 25.87 36.81
N VAL A 39 -3.40 26.35 36.46
CA VAL A 39 -2.38 26.75 37.43
C VAL A 39 -2.65 28.15 38.00
N TRP A 40 -2.14 28.42 39.19
CA TRP A 40 -2.18 29.75 39.80
C TRP A 40 -0.88 30.49 39.51
N VAL A 41 -0.99 31.62 38.79
CA VAL A 41 0.14 32.48 38.43
C VAL A 41 -0.04 33.90 38.95
N ASN A 42 1.06 34.61 39.15
CA ASN A 42 1.01 36.04 39.41
C ASN A 42 0.33 36.74 38.22
N LYS A 43 -0.48 37.77 38.47
CA LYS A 43 -1.11 38.61 37.45
C LYS A 43 -0.16 39.14 36.37
N ARG A 44 1.13 39.35 36.70
CA ARG A 44 2.14 39.85 35.76
C ARG A 44 2.53 38.81 34.70
N ASP A 45 2.51 37.54 35.08
CA ASP A 45 2.91 36.41 34.25
C ASP A 45 1.69 35.65 33.71
N TRP A 46 0.49 36.20 33.91
CA TRP A 46 -0.74 35.63 33.40
C TRP A 46 -0.79 35.81 31.87
N GLU A 47 -0.80 34.69 31.16
CA GLU A 47 -0.91 34.69 29.70
C GLU A 47 -2.35 34.33 29.27
N PRO A 48 -2.97 35.10 28.36
CA PRO A 48 -4.25 34.72 27.75
C PRO A 48 -4.12 33.42 26.95
N ARG A 49 -5.21 32.65 26.89
CA ARG A 49 -5.22 31.44 26.03
C ARG A 49 -5.22 31.84 24.56
N HIS A 50 -4.37 31.21 23.76
CA HIS A 50 -4.29 31.49 22.33
C HIS A 50 -5.60 31.08 21.62
N PRO A 51 -6.18 31.93 20.77
CA PRO A 51 -7.47 31.63 20.12
C PRO A 51 -7.44 30.40 19.21
N GLN A 52 -6.26 30.02 18.68
CA GLN A 52 -6.10 28.82 17.85
C GLN A 52 -6.42 27.52 18.61
N ASP A 53 -6.28 27.49 19.94
CA ASP A 53 -6.60 26.30 20.75
C ASP A 53 -8.09 25.93 20.66
N PHE A 54 -8.95 26.88 20.31
CA PHE A 54 -10.38 26.63 20.14
C PHE A 54 -10.75 26.15 18.73
N VAL A 55 -9.80 26.18 17.78
CA VAL A 55 -10.04 25.75 16.40
C VAL A 55 -10.09 24.23 16.35
N LYS A 56 -11.23 23.70 15.92
CA LYS A 56 -11.41 22.27 15.67
C LYS A 56 -11.10 21.97 14.21
N GLY A 57 -10.35 20.90 13.96
CA GLY A 57 -10.11 20.41 12.61
C GLY A 57 -11.42 19.99 11.92
N VAL A 58 -11.59 20.38 10.67
CA VAL A 58 -12.63 19.85 9.78
C VAL A 58 -12.10 18.58 9.13
N LYS A 59 -12.90 17.51 9.11
CA LYS A 59 -12.50 16.25 8.48
C LYS A 59 -12.36 16.46 6.97
N ASP A 60 -11.18 16.16 6.45
CA ASP A 60 -10.91 16.21 5.02
C ASP A 60 -11.41 14.95 4.30
N HIS A 61 -11.91 15.12 3.08
CA HIS A 61 -12.27 14.04 2.19
C HIS A 61 -11.07 13.74 1.29
N GLN A 62 -10.16 12.91 1.78
CA GLN A 62 -8.92 12.56 1.07
C GLN A 62 -9.12 11.73 -0.20
N ALA A 63 -10.35 11.29 -0.48
CA ALA A 63 -10.64 10.51 -1.68
C ALA A 63 -10.53 11.38 -2.94
N VAL A 64 -9.72 10.91 -3.89
CA VAL A 64 -9.63 11.51 -5.22
C VAL A 64 -10.92 11.20 -5.99
N TYR A 65 -11.49 12.22 -6.62
CA TYR A 65 -12.63 12.05 -7.53
C TYR A 65 -12.18 11.26 -8.77
N GLU A 66 -12.83 10.13 -9.05
CA GLU A 66 -12.52 9.22 -10.16
C GLU A 66 -11.06 8.74 -10.18
N PRO A 67 -10.66 7.86 -9.25
CA PRO A 67 -9.35 7.23 -9.33
C PRO A 67 -9.31 6.39 -10.62
N ARG A 68 -8.45 6.77 -11.56
CA ARG A 68 -8.18 5.94 -12.74
C ARG A 68 -7.66 4.58 -12.24
N PRO A 69 -8.34 3.46 -12.53
CA PRO A 69 -7.86 2.16 -12.11
C PRO A 69 -6.47 1.92 -12.71
N THR A 70 -5.57 1.37 -11.90
CA THR A 70 -4.34 0.80 -12.45
C THR A 70 -4.74 -0.36 -13.33
N ILE A 71 -4.17 -0.42 -14.54
CA ILE A 71 -4.22 -1.67 -15.30
C ILE A 71 -3.33 -2.60 -14.50
N ASP A 72 -3.94 -3.60 -13.85
CA ASP A 72 -3.19 -4.70 -13.27
C ASP A 72 -2.52 -5.40 -14.44
N SER A 73 -1.24 -5.10 -14.63
CA SER A 73 -0.40 -5.78 -15.57
C SER A 73 -0.21 -7.19 -15.04
N ALA A 74 -1.13 -8.10 -15.38
CA ALA A 74 -0.98 -9.55 -15.26
C ALA A 74 0.15 -10.08 -16.18
N ILE A 75 1.27 -9.36 -16.29
CA ILE A 75 2.46 -9.69 -17.07
C ILE A 75 3.25 -10.82 -16.38
N ASP A 76 2.89 -11.18 -15.14
CA ASP A 76 3.60 -12.16 -14.32
C ASP A 76 3.02 -13.58 -14.39
N ASN A 77 2.11 -13.90 -15.33
CA ASN A 77 1.63 -15.28 -15.53
C ASN A 77 2.65 -16.14 -16.30
N THR A 78 3.92 -16.11 -15.87
CA THR A 78 5.00 -16.89 -16.47
C THR A 78 5.48 -17.98 -15.52
N THR A 79 5.88 -19.11 -16.08
CA THR A 79 6.49 -20.26 -15.39
C THR A 79 7.68 -20.73 -16.20
N THR A 80 8.35 -21.80 -15.76
CA THR A 80 9.49 -22.37 -16.49
C THR A 80 9.36 -23.88 -16.64
N THR A 81 10.02 -24.46 -17.64
CA THR A 81 10.09 -25.91 -17.82
C THR A 81 11.00 -26.56 -16.78
N SER A 82 10.51 -27.59 -16.10
CA SER A 82 11.28 -28.34 -15.09
C SER A 82 12.07 -29.52 -15.67
N ALA A 83 11.84 -29.84 -16.95
CA ALA A 83 12.57 -30.85 -17.70
C ALA A 83 12.68 -30.45 -19.18
N ALA A 84 13.68 -30.99 -19.88
CA ALA A 84 13.81 -30.79 -21.31
C ALA A 84 12.74 -31.59 -22.08
N SER A 85 12.23 -31.02 -23.16
CA SER A 85 11.33 -31.68 -24.12
C SER A 85 11.91 -31.55 -25.52
N SER A 86 11.83 -32.62 -26.31
CA SER A 86 12.41 -32.65 -27.65
C SER A 86 11.43 -32.17 -28.71
N ARG A 87 11.95 -31.64 -29.81
CA ARG A 87 11.24 -31.36 -31.05
C ARG A 87 10.34 -32.53 -31.44
N GLY A 88 9.11 -32.23 -31.86
CA GLY A 88 8.10 -33.21 -32.21
C GLY A 88 7.34 -33.79 -31.01
N GLY A 89 7.73 -33.45 -29.77
CA GLY A 89 7.00 -33.78 -28.57
C GLY A 89 5.71 -32.97 -28.43
N PHE A 90 4.73 -33.52 -27.72
CA PHE A 90 3.44 -32.87 -27.44
C PHE A 90 3.30 -32.47 -25.97
N THR A 91 4.31 -32.76 -25.15
CA THR A 91 4.24 -32.54 -23.71
C THR A 91 5.40 -31.68 -23.24
N VAL A 92 5.12 -30.83 -22.25
CA VAL A 92 6.12 -30.05 -21.52
C VAL A 92 5.85 -30.19 -20.03
N THR A 93 6.91 -30.33 -19.24
CA THR A 93 6.80 -30.37 -17.78
C THR A 93 7.13 -28.99 -17.24
N LEU A 94 6.19 -28.37 -16.53
CA LEU A 94 6.34 -27.03 -15.97
C LEU A 94 6.79 -27.11 -14.50
N THR A 95 7.22 -25.98 -13.94
CA THR A 95 7.51 -25.86 -12.50
C THR A 95 6.23 -25.52 -11.72
N ASP A 96 5.30 -24.82 -12.36
CA ASP A 96 3.99 -24.45 -11.83
C ASP A 96 2.95 -24.50 -12.95
N VAL A 97 1.82 -25.16 -12.69
CA VAL A 97 0.66 -25.27 -13.58
C VAL A 97 -0.55 -24.50 -13.05
N THR A 98 -0.35 -23.63 -12.04
CA THR A 98 -1.42 -22.77 -11.54
C THR A 98 -1.94 -21.91 -12.69
N ASN A 99 -3.26 -21.89 -12.86
CA ASN A 99 -3.96 -21.22 -13.97
C ASN A 99 -3.58 -21.76 -15.36
N VAL A 100 -3.41 -23.09 -15.46
CA VAL A 100 -3.35 -23.81 -16.74
C VAL A 100 -4.47 -24.85 -16.74
N ALA A 101 -5.40 -24.72 -17.69
CA ALA A 101 -6.52 -25.63 -17.89
C ALA A 101 -6.60 -26.09 -19.35
N ASP A 102 -7.43 -27.10 -19.60
CA ASP A 102 -7.77 -27.53 -20.97
C ASP A 102 -8.26 -26.36 -21.82
N GLY A 103 -7.73 -26.25 -23.05
CA GLY A 103 -8.09 -25.19 -24.00
C GLY A 103 -7.37 -23.86 -23.82
N ASP A 104 -6.54 -23.70 -22.79
CA ASP A 104 -5.78 -22.46 -22.59
C ASP A 104 -4.66 -22.30 -23.63
N ALA A 105 -4.39 -21.05 -24.03
CA ALA A 105 -3.24 -20.73 -24.86
C ALA A 105 -1.97 -20.65 -24.02
N ILE A 106 -0.91 -21.35 -24.43
CA ILE A 106 0.38 -21.37 -23.75
C ILE A 106 1.51 -21.08 -24.74
N GLY A 107 2.41 -20.19 -24.36
CA GLY A 107 3.60 -19.85 -25.13
C GLY A 107 4.83 -20.49 -24.51
N VAL A 108 5.49 -21.43 -25.20
CA VAL A 108 6.72 -22.06 -24.73
C VAL A 108 7.91 -21.49 -25.51
N THR A 109 8.91 -20.98 -24.81
CA THR A 109 10.17 -20.55 -25.43
C THR A 109 10.99 -21.79 -25.81
N LEU A 110 11.30 -21.92 -27.09
CA LEU A 110 12.14 -22.98 -27.64
C LEU A 110 13.63 -22.59 -27.55
N ASP A 111 14.54 -23.54 -27.79
CA ASP A 111 15.99 -23.31 -27.73
C ASP A 111 16.52 -22.39 -28.84
N ASP A 112 15.74 -22.18 -29.90
CA ASP A 112 15.99 -21.18 -30.95
C ASP A 112 15.62 -19.74 -30.52
N ALA A 113 15.20 -19.57 -29.26
CA ALA A 113 14.72 -18.33 -28.65
C ALA A 113 13.41 -17.77 -29.24
N LEU A 114 12.70 -18.54 -30.07
CA LEU A 114 11.34 -18.21 -30.49
C LEU A 114 10.32 -18.78 -29.51
N VAL A 115 9.18 -18.08 -29.39
CA VAL A 115 8.04 -18.57 -28.61
C VAL A 115 7.09 -19.30 -29.55
N GLN A 116 6.83 -20.57 -29.27
CA GLN A 116 5.75 -21.30 -29.90
C GLN A 116 4.49 -21.17 -29.04
N TRP A 117 3.47 -20.55 -29.61
CA TRP A 117 2.12 -20.57 -29.05
C TRP A 117 1.42 -21.88 -29.42
N ASN A 118 0.78 -22.48 -28.42
CA ASN A 118 0.05 -23.72 -28.53
C ASN A 118 -1.21 -23.65 -27.65
N THR A 119 -2.06 -24.66 -27.79
CA THR A 119 -3.27 -24.81 -26.97
C THR A 119 -3.12 -26.08 -26.13
N VAL A 120 -3.46 -25.98 -24.85
CA VAL A 120 -3.44 -27.11 -23.92
C VAL A 120 -4.53 -28.12 -24.29
N ASP A 121 -4.16 -29.40 -24.35
CA ASP A 121 -5.04 -30.53 -24.67
C ASP A 121 -5.30 -31.37 -23.42
N GLY A 122 -6.39 -31.07 -22.72
CA GLY A 122 -6.79 -31.68 -21.46
C GLY A 122 -6.16 -31.04 -20.22
N ASP A 123 -6.73 -31.34 -19.05
CA ASP A 123 -6.24 -30.82 -17.77
C ASP A 123 -4.81 -31.31 -17.48
N PRO A 124 -3.90 -30.44 -16.99
CA PRO A 124 -2.55 -30.84 -16.62
C PRO A 124 -2.53 -32.00 -15.62
N VAL A 125 -1.75 -33.04 -15.92
CA VAL A 125 -1.56 -34.17 -15.01
C VAL A 125 -0.30 -33.93 -14.18
N GLY A 126 -0.50 -33.47 -12.95
CA GLY A 126 0.60 -33.02 -12.10
C GLY A 126 1.23 -31.77 -12.70
N ALA A 127 2.50 -31.84 -13.09
CA ALA A 127 3.21 -30.71 -13.70
C ALA A 127 3.34 -30.84 -15.23
N VAL A 128 2.75 -31.88 -15.83
CA VAL A 128 2.85 -32.15 -17.26
C VAL A 128 1.65 -31.56 -17.98
N VAL A 129 1.94 -30.71 -18.95
CA VAL A 129 0.95 -30.10 -19.84
C VAL A 129 1.07 -30.77 -21.20
N THR A 130 -0.07 -31.23 -21.74
CA THR A 130 -0.18 -31.77 -23.09
C THR A 130 -0.67 -30.68 -24.02
N MET A 131 -0.18 -30.65 -25.25
CA MET A 131 -0.47 -29.64 -26.25
C MET A 131 -1.10 -30.27 -27.50
N LEU A 132 -1.93 -29.49 -28.21
CA LEU A 132 -2.56 -29.91 -29.46
C LEU A 132 -1.57 -30.04 -30.64
N GLU A 133 -0.59 -29.13 -30.72
CA GLU A 133 0.46 -29.16 -31.75
C GLU A 133 1.80 -29.67 -31.21
N ALA A 134 2.60 -30.30 -32.06
CA ALA A 134 3.94 -30.73 -31.70
C ALA A 134 4.92 -29.55 -31.58
N LEU A 135 5.92 -29.67 -30.71
CA LEU A 135 7.01 -28.71 -30.58
C LEU A 135 7.82 -28.59 -31.88
N ARG A 136 8.04 -27.36 -32.32
CA ARG A 136 8.77 -27.05 -33.57
C ARG A 136 10.27 -27.20 -33.42
N ASP A 137 10.79 -27.06 -32.20
CA ASP A 137 12.19 -27.28 -31.83
C ASP A 137 12.31 -27.84 -30.40
N ASP A 138 13.52 -28.16 -29.97
CA ASP A 138 13.84 -28.59 -28.61
C ASP A 138 13.55 -27.47 -27.58
N VAL A 139 13.24 -27.88 -26.35
CA VAL A 139 12.99 -27.01 -25.20
C VAL A 139 13.85 -27.50 -24.06
N ALA A 140 14.88 -26.74 -23.67
CA ALA A 140 15.69 -27.02 -22.51
C ALA A 140 14.89 -26.81 -21.21
N SER A 141 15.38 -27.40 -20.11
CA SER A 141 14.87 -27.07 -18.77
C SER A 141 15.26 -25.65 -18.40
N GLY A 142 14.31 -24.93 -17.79
CA GLY A 142 14.45 -23.53 -17.39
C GLY A 142 13.94 -22.55 -18.44
N ASN A 143 13.52 -23.02 -19.61
CA ASN A 143 12.93 -22.17 -20.63
C ASN A 143 11.61 -21.56 -20.12
N THR A 144 11.40 -20.30 -20.46
CA THR A 144 10.23 -19.54 -20.03
C THR A 144 8.96 -20.04 -20.73
N VAL A 145 7.87 -20.06 -19.97
CA VAL A 145 6.55 -20.43 -20.44
C VAL A 145 5.57 -19.34 -20.04
N TYR A 146 4.88 -18.79 -21.01
CA TYR A 146 3.84 -17.78 -20.86
C TYR A 146 2.50 -18.48 -20.80
N LYS A 147 1.80 -18.37 -19.67
CA LYS A 147 0.46 -18.91 -19.49
C LYS A 147 -0.54 -17.84 -19.94
N GLY A 148 -1.49 -18.20 -20.79
CA GLY A 148 -2.58 -17.32 -21.16
C GLY A 148 -3.38 -16.92 -19.93
N ASP A 149 -3.90 -15.70 -19.93
CA ASP A 149 -4.91 -15.31 -18.94
C ASP A 149 -6.14 -16.20 -19.12
N ASP A 150 -6.77 -16.54 -18.00
CA ASP A 150 -7.89 -17.46 -17.78
C ASP A 150 -9.22 -17.04 -18.46
N GLY A 151 -9.16 -16.67 -19.74
CA GLY A 151 -10.31 -16.18 -20.51
C GLY A 151 -10.50 -14.66 -20.43
N SER A 152 -9.51 -13.91 -19.96
CA SER A 152 -9.45 -12.47 -20.24
C SER A 152 -9.06 -12.31 -21.72
N ALA A 153 -10.03 -11.93 -22.55
CA ALA A 153 -9.90 -11.73 -24.00
C ALA A 153 -9.00 -10.53 -24.36
N HIS A 154 -7.80 -10.45 -23.79
CA HIS A 154 -6.90 -9.31 -23.93
C HIS A 154 -6.01 -9.39 -25.18
N TYR A 155 -6.09 -10.47 -25.96
CA TYR A 155 -5.35 -10.65 -27.23
C TYR A 155 -6.25 -10.89 -28.45
N LEU A 156 -7.40 -10.21 -28.53
CA LEU A 156 -8.17 -10.09 -29.77
C LEU A 156 -8.46 -8.61 -30.09
N SER A 157 -7.45 -7.85 -30.52
CA SER A 157 -7.70 -6.60 -31.25
C SER A 157 -6.49 -6.13 -32.06
N THR A 158 -6.01 -6.94 -33.00
CA THR A 158 -5.15 -6.42 -34.07
C THR A 158 -5.52 -6.99 -35.43
N ASN A 159 -6.82 -6.98 -35.79
CA ASN A 159 -7.16 -6.97 -37.22
C ASN A 159 -8.54 -6.45 -37.65
N GLU A 160 -9.30 -5.76 -36.81
CA GLU A 160 -10.54 -5.09 -37.25
C GLU A 160 -10.31 -3.59 -37.24
N VAL A 161 -9.68 -3.06 -38.29
CA VAL A 161 -9.84 -1.64 -38.63
C VAL A 161 -11.27 -1.53 -39.13
N SER A 162 -12.19 -1.14 -38.25
CA SER A 162 -13.56 -0.85 -38.63
C SER A 162 -13.55 0.27 -39.67
N ALA A 163 -14.18 0.03 -40.81
CA ALA A 163 -14.25 0.95 -41.94
C ALA A 163 -15.07 2.22 -41.66
N ASP A 164 -15.60 2.38 -40.44
CA ASP A 164 -16.43 3.50 -40.02
C ASP A 164 -15.64 4.67 -39.40
N ASP A 165 -14.31 4.58 -39.32
CA ASP A 165 -13.43 5.63 -38.76
C ASP A 165 -12.78 6.55 -39.83
N LEU A 166 -13.43 6.73 -40.99
CA LEU A 166 -13.05 7.71 -42.04
C LEU A 166 -14.21 8.65 -42.39
#